data_AF-A0A078L1X6-F1
#
_entry.id   AF-A0A078L1X6-F1
#
_cell.length_a   1.000
_cell.length_b   1.000
_cell.length_c   1.000
_cell.angle_alpha   90.00
_cell.angle_beta   90.00
_cell.angle_gamma   90.00
#
_symmetry.space_group_name_H-M   'P 1'
#
loop_
_entity.id
_entity.type
_entity.pdbx_description
1 polymer ?
#
loop_
_entity_poly.entity_id
_entity_poly.type
_entity_poly.pdbx_seq_one_letter_code
_entity_poly.pdbx_strand_id
1 'polypeptide(L)'
;MLKQIQALLRSLDSKTVDYQLDKTIWKQIVELYEQCSAEHRDVLISGLSKRFTLSNTALNEIFVLFNAADADDFLLEQTLTIFHDTQILAEDEKIALFKKRAIRHLPELDSSVTDRHEWLELIRRFEKLSLKHLTRRFLLDELSDITKTDYNAYIAQFSRDQPPRRVKVLSPLDSAPQIRSFKRRERYKDGENELIFQSTAGNLYLHSPLRKTGARVAELEPATPEKGFTGLQRTPGGSKVRPYWGNSKGNFFKPLTPYGKKSESGMVEISKNKRRAEVLEQIPALRFERPGPITFVATLEKLRARSNVRRRVSQLQVTGARCHDIFKAEGSDELITISGHDYHWSHLIAYFLGGEQSKENLIPGTAASNYNTLELVEQPIARKLIQEGVESIEITVTPSYTGDSFIPDELIFSLKWGAGHFETIHINSRSYKRITGPMHKSIELLSSFDDEQDGNDQVELNGDLTEDSLAPLGGDYTSSVSPGADENDDLSVLDGGATLSCF
;
A
#
# COMPACT_ATOMS: atom_id res chain seq x y z
N MET A 1 -14.46 38.79 -7.63
CA MET A 1 -13.97 38.34 -8.95
C MET A 1 -12.89 37.27 -8.87
N LEU A 2 -11.60 37.56 -8.61
CA LEU A 2 -10.54 36.52 -8.66
C LEU A 2 -10.86 35.24 -7.85
N LYS A 3 -11.35 35.39 -6.61
CA LYS A 3 -11.75 34.25 -5.77
C LYS A 3 -12.89 33.42 -6.37
N GLN A 4 -13.83 34.04 -7.09
CA GLN A 4 -14.93 33.34 -7.75
C GLN A 4 -14.44 32.58 -8.99
N ILE A 5 -13.57 33.20 -9.81
CA ILE A 5 -12.91 32.52 -10.93
C ILE A 5 -12.13 31.30 -10.41
N GLN A 6 -11.32 31.48 -9.36
CA GLN A 6 -10.56 30.38 -8.76
C GLN A 6 -11.47 29.28 -8.19
N ALA A 7 -12.59 29.63 -7.57
CA ALA A 7 -13.56 28.66 -7.05
C ALA A 7 -14.22 27.86 -8.18
N LEU A 8 -14.59 28.53 -9.28
CA LEU A 8 -15.14 27.89 -10.48
C LEU A 8 -14.12 26.95 -11.14
N LEU A 9 -12.89 27.42 -11.37
CA LEU A 9 -11.85 26.58 -11.98
C LEU A 9 -11.56 25.34 -11.12
N ARG A 10 -11.51 25.49 -9.78
CA ARG A 10 -11.38 24.35 -8.86
C ARG A 10 -12.57 23.38 -8.93
N SER A 11 -13.79 23.87 -9.12
CA SER A 11 -14.96 22.99 -9.25
C SER A 11 -14.91 22.21 -10.57
N LEU A 12 -14.42 22.83 -11.65
CA LEU A 12 -14.20 22.18 -12.95
C LEU A 12 -13.03 21.17 -12.92
N ASP A 13 -11.97 21.44 -12.17
CA ASP A 13 -10.84 20.52 -11.97
C ASP A 13 -11.26 19.21 -11.29
N SER A 14 -12.37 19.21 -10.55
CA SER A 14 -12.92 18.01 -9.91
C SER A 14 -13.72 17.09 -10.85
N LYS A 15 -14.04 17.56 -12.07
CA LYS A 15 -14.83 16.81 -13.06
C LYS A 15 -13.98 15.81 -13.84
N THR A 16 -14.62 14.85 -14.51
CA THR A 16 -13.94 13.88 -15.38
C THR A 16 -13.30 14.55 -16.61
N VAL A 17 -12.43 13.85 -17.33
CA VAL A 17 -11.68 14.45 -18.45
C VAL A 17 -12.56 14.73 -19.67
N ASP A 18 -13.58 13.90 -19.86
CA ASP A 18 -14.62 14.00 -20.89
C ASP A 18 -15.79 14.91 -20.50
N TYR A 19 -15.68 15.64 -19.39
CA TYR A 19 -16.74 16.51 -18.91
C TYR A 19 -17.04 17.63 -19.91
N GLN A 20 -18.29 17.70 -20.36
CA GLN A 20 -18.82 18.80 -21.15
C GLN A 20 -19.56 19.80 -20.26
N LEU A 21 -19.32 21.09 -20.51
CA LEU A 21 -20.00 22.16 -19.78
C LEU A 21 -21.52 22.09 -20.02
N ASP A 22 -22.31 22.20 -18.95
CA ASP A 22 -23.74 22.42 -19.08
C ASP A 22 -24.05 23.92 -19.27
N LYS A 23 -25.28 24.20 -19.72
CA LYS A 23 -25.78 25.57 -19.95
C LYS A 23 -25.68 26.46 -18.71
N THR A 24 -25.83 25.89 -17.52
CA THR A 24 -25.85 26.65 -16.26
C THR A 24 -24.45 27.13 -15.91
N ILE A 25 -23.46 26.25 -16.01
CA ILE A 25 -22.06 26.59 -15.77
C ILE A 25 -21.53 27.50 -16.86
N TRP A 26 -21.92 27.27 -18.12
CA TRP A 26 -21.55 28.15 -19.22
C TRP A 26 -22.06 29.58 -18.99
N LYS A 27 -23.33 29.74 -18.59
CA LYS A 27 -23.87 31.04 -18.20
C LYS A 27 -23.06 31.71 -17.11
N GLN A 28 -22.68 30.98 -16.06
CA GLN A 28 -21.82 31.52 -14.99
C GLN A 28 -20.44 31.96 -15.50
N ILE A 29 -19.84 31.19 -16.42
CA ILE A 29 -18.56 31.55 -17.05
C ILE A 29 -18.68 32.88 -17.81
N VAL A 30 -19.75 33.02 -18.61
CA VAL A 30 -20.01 34.24 -19.40
C VAL A 30 -20.26 35.44 -18.49
N GLU A 31 -21.12 35.30 -17.48
CA GLU A 31 -21.38 36.36 -16.49
C GLU A 31 -20.09 36.81 -15.78
N LEU A 32 -19.23 35.86 -15.39
CA LEU A 32 -17.94 36.18 -14.80
C LEU A 32 -17.03 36.91 -15.80
N TYR A 33 -16.98 36.47 -17.06
CA TYR A 33 -16.18 37.10 -18.09
C TYR A 33 -16.58 38.57 -18.30
N GLU A 34 -17.87 38.84 -18.44
CA GLU A 34 -18.42 40.19 -18.64
C GLU A 34 -18.11 41.12 -17.46
N GLN A 35 -18.30 40.63 -16.23
CA GLN A 35 -18.13 41.41 -14.99
C GLN A 35 -16.66 41.60 -14.57
N CYS A 36 -15.72 40.93 -15.22
CA CYS A 36 -14.30 40.96 -14.87
C CYS A 36 -13.51 42.05 -15.60
N SER A 37 -12.46 42.56 -14.96
CA SER A 37 -11.43 43.38 -15.63
C SER A 37 -10.61 42.53 -16.60
N ALA A 38 -9.88 43.17 -17.53
CA ALA A 38 -9.05 42.49 -18.52
C ALA A 38 -8.08 41.45 -17.90
N GLU A 39 -7.37 41.81 -16.83
CA GLU A 39 -6.47 40.89 -16.11
C GLU A 39 -7.20 39.63 -15.58
N HIS A 40 -8.41 39.80 -15.06
CA HIS A 40 -9.21 38.67 -14.57
C HIS A 40 -9.78 37.81 -15.70
N ARG A 41 -10.11 38.42 -16.85
CA ARG A 41 -10.51 37.70 -18.07
C ARG A 41 -9.38 36.80 -18.56
N ASP A 42 -8.14 37.29 -18.55
CA ASP A 42 -6.97 36.49 -18.93
C ASP A 42 -6.77 35.29 -18.00
N VAL A 43 -6.97 35.47 -16.69
CA VAL A 43 -6.92 34.35 -15.71
C VAL A 43 -8.02 33.33 -15.99
N LEU A 44 -9.24 33.77 -16.28
CA LEU A 44 -10.36 32.87 -16.60
C LEU A 44 -10.10 32.11 -17.91
N ILE A 45 -9.72 32.80 -18.98
CA ILE A 45 -9.38 32.20 -20.28
C ILE A 45 -8.23 31.20 -20.13
N SER A 46 -7.15 31.59 -19.46
CA SER A 46 -6.00 30.72 -19.23
C SER A 46 -6.39 29.46 -18.44
N GLY A 47 -7.25 29.60 -17.43
CA GLY A 47 -7.80 28.48 -16.67
C GLY A 47 -8.64 27.53 -17.51
N LEU A 48 -9.57 28.06 -18.31
CA LEU A 48 -10.42 27.29 -19.21
C LEU A 48 -9.60 26.60 -20.32
N SER A 49 -8.66 27.31 -20.91
CA SER A 49 -7.71 26.82 -21.92
C SER A 49 -6.94 25.61 -21.44
N LYS A 50 -6.39 25.70 -20.22
CA LYS A 50 -5.69 24.59 -19.58
C LYS A 50 -6.60 23.39 -19.33
N ARG A 51 -7.86 23.62 -18.94
CA ARG A 51 -8.79 22.54 -18.56
C ARG A 51 -9.40 21.81 -19.77
N PHE A 52 -9.81 22.56 -20.79
CA PHE A 52 -10.56 22.08 -21.94
C PHE A 52 -9.71 21.95 -23.20
N THR A 53 -8.38 22.08 -23.09
CA THR A 53 -7.46 21.89 -24.23
C THR A 53 -7.66 22.94 -25.36
N LEU A 54 -8.41 24.00 -25.09
CA LEU A 54 -8.69 25.07 -26.05
C LEU A 54 -7.56 26.10 -26.06
N SER A 55 -7.26 26.68 -27.22
CA SER A 55 -6.33 27.81 -27.29
C SER A 55 -6.97 29.07 -26.69
N ASN A 56 -6.14 29.95 -26.10
CA ASN A 56 -6.62 31.24 -25.61
C ASN A 56 -7.26 32.07 -26.73
N THR A 57 -6.81 31.91 -27.98
CA THR A 57 -7.38 32.61 -29.14
C THR A 57 -8.79 32.12 -29.45
N ALA A 58 -9.01 30.79 -29.49
CA ALA A 58 -10.33 30.22 -29.73
C ALA A 58 -11.34 30.63 -28.65
N LEU A 59 -10.92 30.62 -27.38
CA LEU A 59 -11.77 31.09 -26.28
C LEU A 59 -12.12 32.58 -26.42
N ASN A 60 -11.15 33.43 -26.78
CA ASN A 60 -11.41 34.85 -27.02
C ASN A 60 -12.40 35.05 -28.16
N GLU A 61 -12.28 34.32 -29.26
CA GLU A 61 -13.22 34.38 -30.38
C GLU A 61 -14.64 34.01 -29.95
N ILE A 62 -14.80 32.95 -29.13
CA ILE A 62 -16.10 32.55 -28.56
C ILE A 62 -16.67 33.66 -27.66
N PHE A 63 -15.85 34.24 -26.78
CA PHE A 63 -16.31 35.32 -25.89
C PHE A 63 -16.63 36.63 -26.63
N VAL A 64 -15.98 36.91 -27.76
CA VAL A 64 -16.31 38.09 -28.59
C VAL A 64 -17.73 38.00 -29.14
N LEU A 65 -18.24 36.79 -29.42
CA LEU A 65 -19.62 36.60 -29.87
C LEU A 65 -20.66 37.09 -28.84
N PHE A 66 -20.31 37.12 -27.55
CA PHE A 66 -21.18 37.61 -26.47
C PHE A 66 -21.24 39.14 -26.34
N ASN A 67 -20.21 39.87 -26.80
CA ASN A 67 -20.20 41.34 -26.69
C ASN A 67 -21.23 42.03 -27.61
N ALA A 68 -22.03 41.27 -28.38
CA ALA A 68 -23.10 41.77 -29.22
C ALA A 68 -24.39 42.04 -28.40
N ALA A 69 -24.33 43.01 -27.47
CA ALA A 69 -25.39 43.77 -26.77
C ALA A 69 -26.69 43.10 -26.23
N ASP A 70 -27.09 41.89 -26.61
CA ASP A 70 -28.28 41.19 -26.13
C ASP A 70 -28.03 39.67 -26.18
N ALA A 71 -27.34 39.14 -25.17
CA ALA A 71 -27.16 37.69 -25.01
C ALA A 71 -28.49 37.06 -24.57
N ASP A 72 -29.32 36.70 -25.55
CA ASP A 72 -30.50 35.88 -25.31
C ASP A 72 -30.12 34.41 -25.06
N ASP A 73 -31.12 33.63 -24.62
CA ASP A 73 -30.94 32.21 -24.30
C ASP A 73 -30.48 31.38 -25.51
N PHE A 74 -30.73 31.88 -26.73
CA PHE A 74 -30.32 31.28 -27.99
C PHE A 74 -28.83 31.51 -28.25
N LEU A 75 -28.31 32.72 -28.06
CA LEU A 75 -26.87 33.02 -28.19
C LEU A 75 -26.05 32.22 -27.17
N LEU A 76 -26.58 32.04 -25.95
CA LEU A 76 -25.95 31.22 -24.92
C LEU A 76 -25.83 29.74 -25.36
N GLU A 77 -26.86 29.17 -25.99
CA GLU A 77 -26.81 27.81 -26.53
C GLU A 77 -25.89 27.69 -27.75
N GLN A 78 -25.92 28.68 -28.64
CA GLN A 78 -25.09 28.68 -29.84
C GLN A 78 -23.60 28.71 -29.47
N THR A 79 -23.21 29.59 -28.56
CA THR A 79 -21.82 29.70 -28.10
C THR A 79 -21.36 28.49 -27.29
N LEU A 80 -22.25 27.87 -26.51
CA LEU A 80 -21.96 26.60 -25.84
C LEU A 80 -21.71 25.48 -26.86
N THR A 81 -22.52 25.42 -27.91
CA THR A 81 -22.34 24.45 -29.01
C THR A 81 -21.01 24.68 -29.72
N ILE A 82 -20.70 25.92 -30.09
CA ILE A 82 -19.40 26.28 -30.69
C ILE A 82 -18.24 25.90 -29.75
N PHE A 83 -18.39 26.14 -28.45
CA PHE A 83 -17.40 25.75 -27.46
C PHE A 83 -17.17 24.24 -27.43
N HIS A 84 -18.24 23.43 -27.36
CA HIS A 84 -18.14 21.97 -27.37
C HIS A 84 -17.54 21.43 -28.66
N ASP A 85 -17.97 21.93 -29.81
CA ASP A 85 -17.45 21.51 -31.11
C ASP A 85 -15.95 21.82 -31.22
N THR A 86 -15.54 23.02 -30.80
CA THR A 86 -14.14 23.43 -30.79
C THR A 86 -13.32 22.58 -29.82
N GLN A 87 -13.88 22.25 -28.65
CA GLN A 87 -13.22 21.38 -27.67
C GLN A 87 -13.00 19.99 -28.26
N ILE A 88 -14.02 19.39 -28.86
CA ILE A 88 -13.95 18.05 -29.45
C ILE A 88 -12.87 18.00 -30.53
N LEU A 89 -12.84 18.99 -31.43
CA LEU A 89 -11.84 19.07 -32.49
C LEU A 89 -10.41 19.19 -31.94
N ALA A 90 -10.19 20.06 -30.95
CA ALA A 90 -8.87 20.25 -30.34
C ALA A 90 -8.39 19.00 -29.60
N GLU A 91 -9.31 18.34 -28.88
CA GLU A 91 -9.04 17.07 -28.20
C GLU A 91 -8.72 15.95 -29.20
N ASP A 92 -9.49 15.83 -30.29
CA ASP A 92 -9.28 14.80 -31.31
C ASP A 92 -7.93 14.99 -32.03
N GLU A 93 -7.52 16.24 -32.30
CA GLU A 93 -6.18 16.54 -32.82
C GLU A 93 -5.08 16.11 -31.84
N LYS A 94 -5.23 16.43 -30.55
CA LYS A 94 -4.28 15.97 -29.51
C LYS A 94 -4.23 14.45 -29.42
N ILE A 95 -5.38 13.77 -29.46
CA ILE A 95 -5.48 12.31 -29.46
C ILE A 95 -4.73 11.76 -30.67
N ALA A 96 -4.95 12.29 -31.87
CA ALA A 96 -4.28 11.83 -33.09
C ALA A 96 -2.75 11.94 -32.97
N LEU A 97 -2.23 13.08 -32.48
CA LEU A 97 -0.80 13.30 -32.26
C LEU A 97 -0.21 12.35 -31.21
N PHE A 98 -0.92 12.16 -30.10
CA PHE A 98 -0.47 11.27 -29.03
C PHE A 98 -0.53 9.80 -29.43
N LYS A 99 -1.62 9.38 -30.09
CA LYS A 99 -1.82 8.03 -30.64
C LYS A 99 -0.71 7.66 -31.62
N LYS A 100 -0.34 8.57 -32.54
CA LYS A 100 0.79 8.38 -33.46
C LYS A 100 2.11 8.10 -32.73
N ARG A 101 2.35 8.74 -31.58
CA ARG A 101 3.53 8.46 -30.74
C ARG A 101 3.39 7.14 -29.99
N ALA A 102 2.20 6.85 -29.45
CA ALA A 102 1.94 5.66 -28.65
C ALA A 102 2.10 4.37 -29.48
N ILE A 103 1.56 4.36 -30.71
CA ILE A 103 1.67 3.23 -31.64
C ILE A 103 3.13 2.90 -31.98
N ARG A 104 4.05 3.87 -31.99
CA ARG A 104 5.49 3.57 -32.17
C ARG A 104 6.07 2.70 -31.07
N HIS A 105 5.52 2.77 -29.86
CA HIS A 105 5.97 2.01 -28.70
C HIS A 105 5.11 0.77 -28.43
N LEU A 106 3.85 0.78 -28.86
CA LEU A 106 2.91 -0.33 -28.73
C LEU A 106 2.04 -0.42 -30.01
N PRO A 107 2.55 -1.01 -31.10
CA PRO A 107 1.84 -1.01 -32.39
C PRO A 107 0.48 -1.71 -32.35
N GLU A 108 0.33 -2.72 -31.49
CA GLU A 108 -0.91 -3.49 -31.33
C GLU A 108 -2.04 -2.66 -30.70
N LEU A 109 -1.70 -1.49 -30.14
CA LEU A 109 -2.64 -0.54 -29.57
C LEU A 109 -3.52 0.11 -30.67
N ASP A 110 -3.09 0.07 -31.94
CA ASP A 110 -3.93 0.50 -33.06
C ASP A 110 -5.12 -0.45 -33.31
N SER A 111 -4.98 -1.72 -32.93
CA SER A 111 -6.03 -2.75 -33.01
C SER A 111 -6.84 -2.91 -31.72
N SER A 112 -6.37 -2.37 -30.59
CA SER A 112 -7.13 -2.38 -29.34
C SER A 112 -8.13 -1.22 -29.31
N VAL A 113 -9.37 -1.50 -28.88
CA VAL A 113 -10.47 -0.54 -28.75
C VAL A 113 -10.23 0.33 -27.51
N THR A 114 -9.21 1.19 -27.56
CA THR A 114 -9.02 2.23 -26.54
C THR A 114 -10.00 3.36 -26.84
N ASP A 115 -10.96 3.59 -25.94
CA ASP A 115 -11.99 4.61 -26.13
C ASP A 115 -11.39 6.04 -26.05
N ARG A 116 -12.12 7.02 -26.60
CA ARG A 116 -11.75 8.45 -26.56
C ARG A 116 -11.43 8.90 -25.13
N HIS A 117 -12.23 8.46 -24.16
CA HIS A 117 -12.02 8.76 -22.75
C HIS A 117 -10.63 8.30 -22.26
N GLU A 118 -10.25 7.06 -22.56
CA GLU A 118 -8.99 6.46 -22.13
C GLU A 118 -7.78 7.18 -22.73
N TRP A 119 -7.87 7.63 -23.98
CA TRP A 119 -6.84 8.44 -24.62
C TRP A 119 -6.64 9.79 -23.95
N LEU A 120 -7.72 10.49 -23.64
CA LEU A 120 -7.65 11.78 -22.96
C LEU A 120 -7.07 11.62 -21.55
N GLU A 121 -7.45 10.56 -20.83
CA GLU A 121 -6.89 10.26 -19.52
C GLU A 121 -5.39 9.93 -19.60
N LEU A 122 -4.95 9.15 -20.58
CA LEU A 122 -3.52 8.90 -20.82
C LEU A 122 -2.73 10.19 -21.09
N ILE A 123 -3.25 11.09 -21.94
CA ILE A 123 -2.63 12.37 -22.26
C ILE A 123 -2.53 13.22 -20.99
N ARG A 124 -3.64 13.35 -20.26
CA ARG A 124 -3.69 14.12 -19.01
C ARG A 124 -2.66 13.63 -18.00
N ARG A 125 -2.56 12.31 -17.82
CA ARG A 125 -1.56 11.70 -16.93
C ARG A 125 -0.14 11.97 -17.42
N PHE A 126 0.13 11.79 -18.71
CA PHE A 126 1.44 12.06 -19.30
C PHE A 126 1.89 13.52 -19.08
N GLU A 127 1.01 14.48 -19.32
CA GLU A 127 1.25 15.91 -19.14
C GLU A 127 1.44 16.27 -17.66
N LYS A 128 0.57 15.77 -16.76
CA LYS A 128 0.68 15.99 -15.31
C LYS A 128 2.05 15.58 -14.77
N LEU A 129 2.63 14.53 -15.33
CA LEU A 129 3.91 13.99 -14.90
C LEU A 129 5.12 14.70 -15.50
N SER A 130 4.89 15.65 -16.42
CA SER A 130 5.95 16.40 -17.09
C SER A 130 7.01 15.48 -17.71
N LEU A 131 6.60 14.31 -18.22
CA LEU A 131 7.51 13.35 -18.82
C LEU A 131 8.01 13.87 -20.17
N LYS A 132 9.33 13.81 -20.37
CA LYS A 132 9.96 14.22 -21.64
C LYS A 132 9.66 13.27 -22.79
N HIS A 133 9.52 11.98 -22.49
CA HIS A 133 9.40 10.93 -23.50
C HIS A 133 8.30 9.94 -23.14
N LEU A 134 7.50 9.57 -24.14
CA LEU A 134 6.58 8.45 -24.05
C LEU A 134 7.37 7.14 -24.09
N THR A 135 6.99 6.18 -23.26
CA THR A 135 7.65 4.87 -23.23
C THR A 135 6.60 3.76 -23.28
N ARG A 136 6.97 2.59 -23.81
CA ARG A 136 6.09 1.40 -23.80
C ARG A 136 5.61 1.07 -22.38
N ARG A 137 6.52 1.19 -21.42
CA ARG A 137 6.24 0.95 -20.00
C ARG A 137 5.16 1.89 -19.46
N PHE A 138 5.30 3.20 -19.69
CA PHE A 138 4.30 4.18 -19.29
C PHE A 138 2.92 3.81 -19.85
N LEU A 139 2.84 3.47 -21.14
CA LEU A 139 1.58 3.10 -21.78
C LEU A 139 0.95 1.87 -21.11
N LEU A 140 1.72 0.81 -20.88
CA LEU A 140 1.21 -0.41 -20.26
C LEU A 140 0.78 -0.18 -18.81
N ASP A 141 1.58 0.55 -18.03
CA ASP A 141 1.32 0.81 -16.61
C ASP A 141 0.03 1.65 -16.48
N GLU A 142 -0.09 2.73 -17.25
CA GLU A 142 -1.26 3.63 -17.18
C GLU A 142 -2.52 3.03 -17.81
N LEU A 143 -2.41 2.30 -18.92
CA LEU A 143 -3.57 1.62 -19.52
C LEU A 143 -4.14 0.55 -18.60
N SER A 144 -3.27 -0.23 -17.96
CA SER A 144 -3.69 -1.23 -16.96
C SER A 144 -4.48 -0.57 -15.82
N ASP A 145 -4.02 0.59 -15.33
CA ASP A 145 -4.72 1.34 -14.27
C ASP A 145 -6.03 1.98 -14.76
N ILE A 146 -6.05 2.60 -15.96
CA ILE A 146 -7.25 3.22 -16.53
C ILE A 146 -8.34 2.19 -16.79
N THR A 147 -7.99 1.04 -17.37
CA THR A 147 -8.93 -0.03 -17.72
C THR A 147 -9.20 -1.01 -16.58
N LYS A 148 -8.51 -0.86 -15.44
CA LYS A 148 -8.58 -1.76 -14.28
C LYS A 148 -8.33 -3.24 -14.63
N THR A 149 -7.52 -3.49 -15.63
CA THR A 149 -7.15 -4.85 -16.05
C THR A 149 -5.79 -5.20 -15.49
N ASP A 150 -5.58 -6.45 -15.10
CA ASP A 150 -4.28 -6.92 -14.61
C ASP A 150 -3.16 -6.60 -15.61
N TYR A 151 -2.08 -6.02 -15.08
CA TYR A 151 -0.92 -5.62 -15.86
C TYR A 151 -0.29 -6.77 -16.64
N ASN A 152 -0.31 -8.00 -16.09
CA ASN A 152 0.25 -9.17 -16.77
C ASN A 152 -0.62 -9.60 -17.94
N ALA A 153 -1.95 -9.47 -17.83
CA ALA A 153 -2.86 -9.67 -18.95
C ALA A 153 -2.59 -8.66 -20.08
N TYR A 154 -2.40 -7.37 -19.76
CA TYR A 154 -1.97 -6.36 -20.74
C TYR A 154 -0.63 -6.73 -21.38
N ILE A 155 0.39 -7.08 -20.58
CA ILE A 155 1.66 -7.52 -21.16
C ILE A 155 1.49 -8.74 -22.05
N ALA A 156 0.69 -9.73 -21.67
CA ALA A 156 0.46 -10.91 -22.50
C ALA A 156 -0.22 -10.52 -23.83
N GLN A 157 -1.21 -9.63 -23.79
CA GLN A 157 -1.91 -9.13 -24.97
C GLN A 157 -1.00 -8.33 -25.91
N PHE A 158 -0.12 -7.49 -25.35
CA PHE A 158 0.71 -6.53 -26.09
C PHE A 158 2.17 -6.97 -26.25
N SER A 159 2.55 -8.16 -25.80
CA SER A 159 3.87 -8.72 -26.06
C SER A 159 3.83 -9.51 -27.33
N ARG A 160 4.54 -9.02 -28.35
CA ARG A 160 4.89 -9.84 -29.50
C ARG A 160 5.60 -11.10 -28.99
N ASP A 161 5.29 -12.23 -29.61
CA ASP A 161 6.17 -13.39 -29.58
C ASP A 161 7.53 -12.94 -30.10
N GLN A 162 8.42 -12.57 -29.18
CA GLN A 162 9.80 -12.35 -29.56
C GLN A 162 10.34 -13.72 -29.95
N PRO A 163 11.01 -13.85 -31.10
CA PRO A 163 11.69 -15.09 -31.42
C PRO A 163 12.59 -15.43 -30.23
N PRO A 164 12.54 -16.67 -29.72
CA PRO A 164 13.22 -17.04 -28.50
C PRO A 164 14.67 -16.60 -28.60
N ARG A 165 15.07 -15.66 -27.74
CA ARG A 165 16.48 -15.33 -27.58
C ARG A 165 17.15 -16.65 -27.23
N ARG A 166 18.07 -17.11 -28.08
CA ARG A 166 18.94 -18.25 -27.78
C ARG A 166 19.86 -17.86 -26.62
N VAL A 167 19.32 -17.86 -25.41
CA VAL A 167 20.10 -17.85 -24.19
C VAL A 167 20.70 -19.25 -24.08
N LYS A 168 22.00 -19.34 -23.83
CA LYS A 168 22.67 -20.60 -23.51
C LYS A 168 21.89 -21.26 -22.38
N VAL A 169 21.19 -22.36 -22.66
CA VAL A 169 20.45 -23.13 -21.67
C VAL A 169 21.48 -23.68 -20.68
N LEU A 170 21.61 -23.02 -19.54
CA LEU A 170 22.29 -23.60 -18.39
C LEU A 170 21.28 -24.53 -17.72
N SER A 171 21.34 -25.80 -18.16
CA SER A 171 20.75 -26.99 -17.54
C SER A 171 19.22 -27.17 -17.66
N PRO A 172 18.72 -28.43 -17.63
CA PRO A 172 17.34 -28.77 -17.95
C PRO A 172 16.34 -28.30 -16.89
N LEU A 173 15.16 -27.91 -17.37
CA LEU A 173 14.03 -27.34 -16.64
C LEU A 173 13.14 -28.41 -15.95
N ASP A 174 13.64 -29.62 -15.70
CA ASP A 174 12.81 -30.75 -15.22
C ASP A 174 12.68 -30.84 -13.69
N SER A 175 13.19 -29.84 -12.96
CA SER A 175 12.91 -29.72 -11.52
C SER A 175 11.93 -28.59 -11.32
N ALA A 176 10.73 -28.92 -10.83
CA ALA A 176 9.79 -27.94 -10.29
C ALA A 176 10.59 -26.94 -9.42
N PRO A 177 10.36 -25.62 -9.54
CA PRO A 177 11.18 -24.62 -8.88
C PRO A 177 11.27 -24.98 -7.40
N GLN A 178 12.45 -25.46 -6.98
CA GLN A 178 12.68 -25.82 -5.59
C GLN A 178 12.48 -24.53 -4.81
N ILE A 179 11.42 -24.52 -3.99
CA ILE A 179 11.18 -23.47 -3.02
C ILE A 179 12.42 -23.50 -2.14
N ARG A 180 13.34 -22.56 -2.34
CA ARG A 180 14.46 -22.40 -1.41
C ARG A 180 13.81 -22.21 -0.05
N SER A 181 14.12 -23.11 0.88
CA SER A 181 13.65 -22.96 2.26
C SER A 181 13.98 -21.53 2.67
N PHE A 182 12.98 -20.75 3.08
CA PHE A 182 13.14 -19.40 3.61
C PHE A 182 13.91 -19.48 4.95
N LYS A 183 15.18 -19.89 4.94
CA LYS A 183 16.09 -19.78 6.07
C LYS A 183 16.64 -18.35 6.11
N ARG A 184 15.76 -17.36 6.17
CA ARG A 184 16.17 -16.04 6.63
C ARG A 184 16.22 -16.18 8.15
N ARG A 185 17.40 -16.10 8.75
CA ARG A 185 17.53 -16.05 10.23
C ARG A 185 16.59 -14.94 10.70
N GLU A 186 15.55 -15.30 11.44
CA GLU A 186 14.75 -14.34 12.20
C GLU A 186 15.73 -13.62 13.12
N ARG A 187 16.11 -12.41 12.71
CA ARG A 187 16.94 -11.54 13.55
C ARG A 187 16.00 -10.88 14.53
N TYR A 188 15.61 -11.62 15.54
CA TYR A 188 14.89 -11.05 16.66
C TYR A 188 15.75 -9.93 17.25
N LYS A 189 15.13 -8.79 17.50
CA LYS A 189 15.78 -7.80 18.37
C LYS A 189 15.70 -8.31 19.79
N ASP A 190 16.85 -8.27 20.46
CA ASP A 190 16.91 -8.41 21.91
C ASP A 190 16.15 -7.25 22.56
N GLY A 191 15.44 -7.53 23.65
CA GLY A 191 14.66 -6.56 24.38
C GLY A 191 13.64 -7.21 25.29
N GLU A 192 13.04 -6.39 26.16
CA GLU A 192 12.02 -6.84 27.10
C GLU A 192 10.72 -7.23 26.40
N ASN A 193 9.93 -8.05 27.08
CA ASN A 193 8.57 -8.36 26.65
C ASN A 193 7.61 -7.30 27.18
N GLU A 194 7.11 -6.47 26.27
CA GLU A 194 6.23 -5.36 26.64
C GLU A 194 4.75 -5.72 26.60
N LEU A 195 4.43 -6.94 26.18
CA LEU A 195 3.05 -7.38 26.02
C LEU A 195 2.37 -7.47 27.38
N ILE A 196 1.12 -7.03 27.38
CA ILE A 196 0.19 -7.20 28.49
C ILE A 196 -0.95 -8.08 27.99
N PHE A 197 -1.07 -9.28 28.52
CA PHE A 197 -2.18 -10.19 28.28
C PHE A 197 -3.37 -9.81 29.16
N GLN A 198 -4.55 -9.70 28.55
CA GLN A 198 -5.78 -9.39 29.26
C GLN A 198 -6.25 -10.59 30.08
N SER A 199 -6.28 -10.43 31.40
CA SER A 199 -6.81 -11.41 32.34
C SER A 199 -8.33 -11.46 32.26
N THR A 200 -8.89 -12.65 32.01
CA THR A 200 -10.33 -12.93 32.10
C THR A 200 -10.55 -14.27 32.80
N ALA A 201 -11.74 -14.49 33.34
CA ALA A 201 -12.08 -15.77 33.99
C ALA A 201 -11.91 -16.98 33.04
N GLY A 202 -12.10 -16.78 31.74
CA GLY A 202 -12.00 -17.83 30.73
C GLY A 202 -10.58 -18.21 30.32
N ASN A 203 -9.55 -17.45 30.72
CA ASN A 203 -8.17 -17.64 30.22
C ASN A 203 -7.11 -17.82 31.31
N LEU A 204 -7.52 -18.15 32.55
CA LEU A 204 -6.61 -18.31 33.70
C LEU A 204 -5.50 -19.35 33.46
N TYR A 205 -5.79 -20.41 32.70
CA TYR A 205 -4.84 -21.47 32.37
C TYR A 205 -3.63 -20.97 31.56
N LEU A 206 -3.78 -19.86 30.83
CA LEU A 206 -2.71 -19.24 30.02
C LEU A 206 -1.77 -18.35 30.82
N HIS A 207 -2.13 -17.96 32.05
CA HIS A 207 -1.41 -16.94 32.81
C HIS A 207 0.00 -17.36 33.17
N SER A 208 0.18 -18.58 33.70
CA SER A 208 1.49 -19.09 34.11
C SER A 208 2.42 -19.30 32.90
N PRO A 209 2.00 -19.97 31.81
CA PRO A 209 2.81 -20.07 30.59
C PRO A 209 3.23 -18.71 30.01
N LEU A 210 2.32 -17.74 29.91
CA LEU A 210 2.61 -16.41 29.38
C LEU A 210 3.55 -15.59 30.27
N ARG A 211 3.47 -15.72 31.60
CA ARG A 211 4.43 -15.06 32.48
C ARG A 211 5.86 -15.57 32.28
N LYS A 212 6.03 -16.85 31.92
CA LYS A 212 7.36 -17.43 31.65
C LYS A 212 8.02 -16.86 30.39
N THR A 213 7.23 -16.35 29.44
CA THR A 213 7.76 -15.63 28.26
C THR A 213 8.09 -14.16 28.58
N GLY A 214 7.84 -13.71 29.81
CA GLY A 214 8.02 -12.34 30.27
C GLY A 214 6.81 -11.44 30.03
N ALA A 215 5.70 -11.95 29.48
CA ALA A 215 4.50 -11.14 29.29
C ALA A 215 3.85 -10.81 30.64
N ARG A 216 3.33 -9.59 30.77
CA ARG A 216 2.56 -9.19 31.95
C ARG A 216 1.13 -9.66 31.79
N VAL A 217 0.47 -10.04 32.90
CA VAL A 217 -0.94 -10.41 32.91
C VAL A 217 -1.67 -9.45 33.83
N ALA A 218 -2.70 -8.77 33.33
CA ALA A 218 -3.46 -7.80 34.09
C ALA A 218 -4.92 -7.75 33.63
N GLU A 219 -5.81 -7.41 34.55
CA GLU A 219 -7.16 -6.97 34.20
C GLU A 219 -7.09 -5.56 33.63
N LEU A 220 -7.83 -5.32 32.55
CA LEU A 220 -7.77 -4.07 31.79
C LEU A 220 -9.16 -3.47 31.71
N GLU A 221 -9.25 -2.16 31.97
CA GLU A 221 -10.50 -1.40 31.91
C GLU A 221 -10.56 -0.55 30.63
N PRO A 222 -11.73 -0.29 30.05
CA PRO A 222 -11.85 0.63 28.92
C PRO A 222 -11.28 2.02 29.24
N ALA A 223 -10.52 2.59 28.31
CA ALA A 223 -9.97 3.94 28.43
C ALA A 223 -10.53 4.88 27.36
N THR A 224 -10.49 6.18 27.63
CA THR A 224 -10.85 7.19 26.64
C THR A 224 -9.88 7.16 25.44
N PRO A 225 -10.40 7.22 24.20
CA PRO A 225 -9.57 7.29 23.00
C PRO A 225 -8.54 8.42 23.06
N GLU A 226 -7.37 8.21 22.47
CA GLU A 226 -6.29 9.19 22.45
C GLU A 226 -5.51 9.10 21.15
N LYS A 227 -5.21 10.25 20.53
CA LYS A 227 -4.23 10.40 19.43
C LYS A 227 -4.43 9.40 18.26
N GLY A 228 -5.67 9.20 17.81
CA GLY A 228 -5.97 8.34 16.67
C GLY A 228 -6.03 6.84 17.00
N PHE A 229 -5.73 6.44 18.24
CA PHE A 229 -5.95 5.08 18.71
C PHE A 229 -7.38 4.90 19.22
N THR A 230 -8.07 3.90 18.69
CA THR A 230 -9.39 3.43 19.16
C THR A 230 -9.20 2.17 20.02
N GLY A 231 -10.22 1.82 20.82
CA GLY A 231 -10.17 0.61 21.65
C GLY A 231 -9.10 0.63 22.75
N LEU A 232 -8.71 1.81 23.24
CA LEU A 232 -7.74 1.92 24.32
C LEU A 232 -8.26 1.30 25.60
N GLN A 233 -7.34 0.69 26.35
CA GLN A 233 -7.60 0.17 27.67
C GLN A 233 -6.63 0.78 28.69
N ARG A 234 -6.91 0.59 29.97
CA ARG A 234 -6.16 1.10 31.11
C ARG A 234 -5.75 -0.05 32.00
N THR A 235 -4.46 -0.07 32.35
CA THR A 235 -3.91 -1.00 33.35
C THR A 235 -4.31 -0.58 34.77
N PRO A 236 -4.21 -1.47 35.78
CA PRO A 236 -4.52 -1.13 37.18
C PRO A 236 -3.70 0.05 37.73
N GLY A 237 -2.51 0.30 37.17
CA GLY A 237 -1.67 1.46 37.51
C GLY A 237 -2.05 2.76 36.80
N GLY A 238 -3.14 2.79 36.03
CA GLY A 238 -3.64 3.99 35.32
C GLY A 238 -3.05 4.23 33.93
N SER A 239 -2.00 3.50 33.54
CA SER A 239 -1.36 3.65 32.23
C SER A 239 -2.25 3.12 31.10
N LYS A 240 -2.36 3.90 30.01
CA LYS A 240 -3.10 3.53 28.80
C LYS A 240 -2.31 2.55 27.93
N VAL A 241 -3.02 1.60 27.35
CA VAL A 241 -2.50 0.56 26.46
C VAL A 241 -3.40 0.43 25.23
N ARG A 242 -2.82 0.02 24.11
CA ARG A 242 -3.51 -0.20 22.84
C ARG A 242 -3.51 -1.68 22.46
N PRO A 243 -4.53 -2.15 21.73
CA PRO A 243 -4.52 -3.49 21.14
C PRO A 243 -3.26 -3.72 20.29
N TYR A 244 -2.78 -4.96 20.26
CA TYR A 244 -1.60 -5.33 19.49
C TYR A 244 -1.81 -6.62 18.69
N TRP A 245 -2.31 -7.66 19.35
CA TRP A 245 -2.60 -8.96 18.74
C TRP A 245 -3.75 -9.62 19.50
N GLY A 246 -4.61 -10.39 18.85
CA GLY A 246 -5.67 -11.14 19.52
C GLY A 246 -6.24 -12.29 18.69
N ASN A 247 -6.76 -13.31 19.36
CA ASN A 247 -7.47 -14.45 18.78
C ASN A 247 -8.63 -14.89 19.69
N SER A 248 -9.18 -16.10 19.47
CA SER A 248 -10.27 -16.66 20.28
C SER A 248 -9.91 -16.83 21.77
N LYS A 249 -8.63 -17.01 22.09
CA LYS A 249 -8.13 -17.34 23.43
C LYS A 249 -7.80 -16.10 24.27
N GLY A 250 -7.49 -14.99 23.63
CA GLY A 250 -7.26 -13.73 24.34
C GLY A 250 -6.57 -12.66 23.51
N ASN A 251 -6.28 -11.54 24.18
CA ASN A 251 -5.77 -10.33 23.56
C ASN A 251 -4.50 -9.86 24.26
N PHE A 252 -3.51 -9.48 23.45
CA PHE A 252 -2.33 -8.77 23.88
C PHE A 252 -2.44 -7.27 23.58
N PHE A 253 -1.97 -6.50 24.55
CA PHE A 253 -1.89 -5.05 24.50
C PHE A 253 -0.45 -4.57 24.64
N LYS A 254 -0.16 -3.39 24.08
CA LYS A 254 1.10 -2.68 24.27
C LYS A 254 0.88 -1.30 24.90
N PRO A 255 1.84 -0.78 25.68
CA PRO A 255 1.85 0.63 26.04
C PRO A 255 1.80 1.54 24.81
N LEU A 256 1.23 2.72 24.96
CA LEU A 256 1.28 3.74 23.91
C LEU A 256 2.74 4.07 23.57
N THR A 257 3.06 4.10 22.28
CA THR A 257 4.40 4.47 21.83
C THR A 257 4.56 5.99 21.94
N PRO A 258 5.56 6.49 22.68
CA PRO A 258 5.76 7.94 22.81
C PRO A 258 6.19 8.55 21.48
N TYR A 259 5.94 9.84 21.30
CA TYR A 259 6.59 10.61 20.23
C TYR A 259 8.08 10.74 20.55
N GLY A 260 8.93 10.61 19.53
CA GLY A 260 10.37 10.72 19.73
C GLY A 260 11.14 10.26 18.51
N LYS A 261 12.47 10.30 18.63
CA LYS A 261 13.38 9.90 17.56
C LYS A 261 13.51 8.38 17.49
N LYS A 262 14.05 7.86 16.38
CA LYS A 262 14.36 6.43 16.20
C LYS A 262 15.25 5.89 17.33
N SER A 263 16.22 6.67 17.81
CA SER A 263 17.11 6.31 18.92
C SER A 263 16.35 6.02 20.22
N GLU A 264 15.20 6.66 20.42
CA GLU A 264 14.33 6.51 21.59
C GLU A 264 13.25 5.45 21.38
N SER A 265 13.27 4.75 20.23
CA SER A 265 12.21 3.82 19.81
C SER A 265 10.81 4.46 19.83
N GLY A 266 10.75 5.76 19.54
CA GLY A 266 9.52 6.54 19.50
C GLY A 266 8.70 6.32 18.22
N MET A 267 7.67 7.13 18.08
CA MET A 267 6.81 7.23 16.92
C MET A 267 7.03 8.59 16.24
N VAL A 268 7.00 8.61 14.91
CA VAL A 268 7.06 9.86 14.14
C VAL A 268 5.85 10.73 14.44
N GLU A 269 6.11 12.00 14.74
CA GLU A 269 5.09 13.01 14.86
C GLU A 269 4.71 13.57 13.48
N ILE A 270 3.42 13.51 13.17
CA ILE A 270 2.85 14.07 11.94
C ILE A 270 2.06 15.33 12.28
N SER A 271 2.27 16.39 11.51
CA SER A 271 1.57 17.66 11.72
C SER A 271 0.08 17.49 11.40
N LYS A 272 -0.77 17.61 12.42
CA LYS A 272 -2.23 17.50 12.28
C LYS A 272 -2.86 18.65 11.48
N ASN A 273 -2.11 19.73 11.28
CA ASN A 273 -2.61 20.94 10.62
C ASN A 273 -2.28 21.00 9.12
N LYS A 274 -1.35 20.16 8.64
CA LYS A 274 -0.99 20.15 7.22
C LYS A 274 -2.11 19.52 6.41
N ARG A 275 -2.61 20.27 5.43
CA ARG A 275 -3.66 19.79 4.52
C ARG A 275 -3.04 18.93 3.41
N ARG A 276 -3.81 17.98 2.89
CA ARG A 276 -3.41 17.14 1.75
C ARG A 276 -2.90 17.95 0.55
N ALA A 277 -3.52 19.11 0.28
CA ALA A 277 -3.10 20.01 -0.78
C ALA A 277 -1.68 20.57 -0.58
N GLU A 278 -1.29 20.91 0.64
CA GLU A 278 0.03 21.46 0.96
C GLU A 278 1.14 20.41 0.74
N VAL A 279 0.84 19.13 1.02
CA VAL A 279 1.76 18.02 0.74
C VAL A 279 1.93 17.81 -0.77
N LEU A 280 0.83 17.91 -1.53
CA LEU A 280 0.86 17.79 -2.99
C LEU A 280 1.58 18.97 -3.66
N GLU A 281 1.54 20.16 -3.08
CA GLU A 281 2.35 21.31 -3.52
C GLU A 281 3.85 21.07 -3.30
N GLN A 282 4.23 20.44 -2.18
CA GLN A 282 5.62 20.08 -1.90
C GLN A 282 6.12 18.90 -2.74
N ILE A 283 5.21 17.99 -3.14
CA ILE A 283 5.54 16.80 -3.93
C ILE A 283 4.59 16.71 -5.14
N PRO A 284 4.76 17.54 -6.19
CA PRO A 284 3.84 17.59 -7.32
C PRO A 284 3.76 16.28 -8.12
N ALA A 285 4.83 15.47 -8.06
CA ALA A 285 4.90 14.18 -8.74
C ALA A 285 4.18 13.04 -8.00
N LEU A 286 3.66 13.28 -6.79
CA LEU A 286 2.98 12.28 -5.97
C LEU A 286 1.71 11.78 -6.67
N ARG A 287 1.66 10.47 -6.94
CA ARG A 287 0.51 9.76 -7.54
C ARG A 287 -0.26 8.91 -6.53
N PHE A 288 0.06 9.09 -5.25
CA PHE A 288 -0.48 8.30 -4.17
C PHE A 288 -1.85 8.83 -3.74
N GLU A 289 -2.79 7.92 -3.58
CA GLU A 289 -4.07 8.15 -2.93
C GLU A 289 -4.18 7.20 -1.74
N ARG A 290 -4.88 7.62 -0.68
CA ARG A 290 -5.01 6.79 0.53
C ARG A 290 -5.76 5.51 0.18
N PRO A 291 -5.15 4.34 0.34
CA PRO A 291 -5.86 3.09 0.21
C PRO A 291 -7.01 2.99 1.21
N GLY A 292 -8.12 2.41 0.76
CA GLY A 292 -9.16 1.92 1.65
C GLY A 292 -8.85 0.52 2.20
N PRO A 293 -9.81 -0.10 2.89
CA PRO A 293 -9.70 -1.50 3.29
C PRO A 293 -9.53 -2.43 2.07
N ILE A 294 -8.62 -3.40 2.18
CA ILE A 294 -8.39 -4.42 1.15
C ILE A 294 -8.71 -5.78 1.74
N THR A 295 -9.47 -6.59 1.02
CA THR A 295 -9.68 -8.01 1.34
C THR A 295 -9.04 -8.87 0.26
N PHE A 296 -8.30 -9.90 0.69
CA PHE A 296 -7.55 -10.78 -0.19
C PHE A 296 -7.52 -12.20 0.38
N VAL A 297 -7.70 -13.19 -0.49
CA VAL A 297 -7.55 -14.60 -0.11
C VAL A 297 -6.18 -15.11 -0.55
N ALA A 298 -5.31 -15.39 0.41
CA ALA A 298 -4.02 -16.00 0.19
C ALA A 298 -4.17 -17.52 0.07
N THR A 299 -3.51 -18.12 -0.91
CA THR A 299 -3.50 -19.57 -1.16
C THR A 299 -2.08 -20.02 -1.45
N LEU A 300 -1.81 -21.31 -1.25
CA LEU A 300 -0.51 -21.90 -1.59
C LEU A 300 -0.17 -21.75 -3.08
N GLU A 301 -1.18 -21.81 -3.95
CA GLU A 301 -1.01 -21.59 -5.40
C GLU A 301 -0.48 -20.18 -5.71
N LYS A 302 -1.10 -19.13 -5.14
CA LYS A 302 -0.68 -17.74 -5.35
C LYS A 302 0.75 -17.49 -4.83
N LEU A 303 1.06 -18.08 -3.67
CA LEU A 303 2.41 -18.02 -3.09
C LEU A 303 3.43 -18.68 -4.03
N ARG A 304 3.13 -19.86 -4.56
CA ARG A 304 3.98 -20.56 -5.53
C ARG A 304 4.14 -19.78 -6.83
N ALA A 305 3.07 -19.19 -7.35
CA ALA A 305 3.09 -18.38 -8.58
C ALA A 305 3.95 -17.12 -8.46
N ARG A 306 4.07 -16.55 -7.25
CA ARG A 306 4.93 -15.38 -6.98
C ARG A 306 6.33 -15.74 -6.47
N SER A 307 6.57 -17.01 -6.14
CA SER A 307 7.90 -17.47 -5.73
C SER A 307 8.93 -17.18 -6.82
N ASN A 308 9.98 -16.45 -6.49
CA ASN A 308 11.05 -16.01 -7.40
C ASN A 308 10.65 -15.02 -8.51
N VAL A 309 9.43 -14.50 -8.52
CA VAL A 309 9.04 -13.44 -9.46
C VAL A 309 9.51 -12.11 -8.90
N ARG A 310 10.31 -11.36 -9.67
CA ARG A 310 10.70 -9.99 -9.28
C ARG A 310 9.56 -9.02 -9.53
N ARG A 311 9.43 -8.03 -8.64
CA ARG A 311 8.57 -6.87 -8.86
C ARG A 311 8.93 -6.20 -10.19
N ARG A 312 7.94 -5.95 -11.02
CA ARG A 312 8.13 -5.35 -12.36
C ARG A 312 8.39 -3.86 -12.29
N VAL A 313 7.79 -3.20 -11.29
CA VAL A 313 7.82 -1.75 -11.09
C VAL A 313 8.38 -1.41 -9.73
N SER A 314 9.24 -0.38 -9.68
CA SER A 314 9.72 0.12 -8.40
C SER A 314 8.60 0.90 -7.70
N GLN A 315 8.58 0.87 -6.37
CA GLN A 315 7.59 1.61 -5.60
C GLN A 315 7.58 3.10 -5.94
N LEU A 316 8.77 3.70 -6.15
CA LEU A 316 8.91 5.10 -6.59
C LEU A 316 8.19 5.39 -7.92
N GLN A 317 8.20 4.45 -8.86
CA GLN A 317 7.50 4.63 -10.14
C GLN A 317 5.99 4.55 -9.98
N VAL A 318 5.50 3.67 -9.10
CA VAL A 318 4.07 3.53 -8.80
C VAL A 318 3.54 4.78 -8.08
N THR A 319 4.25 5.23 -7.05
CA THR A 319 3.76 6.30 -6.16
C THR A 319 4.22 7.69 -6.59
N GLY A 320 5.23 7.79 -7.47
CA GLY A 320 5.80 9.05 -7.95
C GLY A 320 6.71 9.77 -6.95
N ALA A 321 6.86 9.25 -5.72
CA ALA A 321 7.67 9.86 -4.67
C ALA A 321 8.35 8.81 -3.77
N ARG A 322 9.44 9.19 -3.08
CA ARG A 322 10.02 8.31 -2.06
C ARG A 322 9.15 8.40 -0.80
N CYS A 323 9.05 7.30 -0.05
CA CYS A 323 8.28 7.28 1.19
C CYS A 323 8.79 8.35 2.18
N HIS A 324 10.11 8.50 2.28
CA HIS A 324 10.75 9.55 3.07
C HIS A 324 10.23 10.96 2.75
N ASP A 325 9.97 11.27 1.48
CA ASP A 325 9.55 12.61 1.07
C ASP A 325 8.15 12.93 1.62
N ILE A 326 7.26 11.93 1.70
CA ILE A 326 5.94 12.07 2.32
C ILE A 326 6.07 12.31 3.81
N PHE A 327 6.89 11.52 4.50
CA PHE A 327 7.16 11.74 5.92
C PHE A 327 7.69 13.16 6.13
N LYS A 328 8.69 13.60 5.36
CA LYS A 328 9.24 14.95 5.44
C LYS A 328 8.18 16.04 5.20
N ALA A 329 7.35 15.86 4.17
CA ALA A 329 6.32 16.82 3.84
C ALA A 329 5.21 16.89 4.91
N GLU A 330 4.90 15.80 5.61
CA GLU A 330 3.85 15.76 6.64
C GLU A 330 4.32 15.98 8.08
N GLY A 331 5.55 15.62 8.40
CA GLY A 331 6.07 15.69 9.77
C GLY A 331 6.53 17.08 10.18
N SER A 332 6.94 17.15 11.44
CA SER A 332 7.74 18.24 12.02
C SER A 332 9.22 17.99 11.68
N ASP A 333 9.84 18.96 11.00
CA ASP A 333 11.16 18.84 10.34
C ASP A 333 12.32 18.39 11.28
N GLU A 334 12.15 18.45 12.61
CA GLU A 334 13.21 18.12 13.59
C GLU A 334 13.28 16.64 14.01
N LEU A 335 12.23 15.85 13.78
CA LEU A 335 12.16 14.44 14.24
C LEU A 335 12.39 13.41 13.14
N ILE A 336 12.34 13.84 11.88
CA ILE A 336 12.50 12.96 10.72
C ILE A 336 13.98 12.77 10.47
N THR A 337 14.46 11.55 10.69
CA THR A 337 15.86 11.20 10.43
C THR A 337 16.20 11.45 8.96
N ILE A 338 17.40 11.99 8.71
CA ILE A 338 17.91 12.29 7.35
C ILE A 338 18.01 11.01 6.48
N SER A 339 17.98 9.83 7.11
CA SER A 339 18.22 8.57 6.41
C SER A 339 16.94 7.99 5.80
N GLY A 340 16.83 8.08 4.47
CA GLY A 340 15.67 7.57 3.73
C GLY A 340 15.39 6.07 3.88
N HIS A 341 16.34 5.26 4.35
CA HIS A 341 16.14 3.81 4.57
C HIS A 341 15.25 3.49 5.77
N ASP A 342 14.93 4.49 6.60
CA ASP A 342 14.03 4.33 7.74
C ASP A 342 12.54 4.39 7.37
N TYR A 343 12.24 4.66 6.10
CA TYR A 343 10.87 4.85 5.60
C TYR A 343 10.64 3.99 4.37
N HIS A 344 9.65 3.13 4.43
CA HIS A 344 9.33 2.17 3.39
C HIS A 344 7.92 2.42 2.86
N TRP A 345 7.78 2.29 1.54
CA TRP A 345 6.49 1.96 0.98
C TRP A 345 6.17 0.52 1.37
N SER A 346 5.24 0.35 2.31
CA SER A 346 4.86 -0.93 2.86
C SER A 346 3.68 -1.48 2.06
N HIS A 347 3.70 -2.77 1.75
CA HIS A 347 2.57 -3.41 1.10
C HIS A 347 1.46 -3.67 2.13
N LEU A 348 0.19 -3.46 1.76
CA LEU A 348 -0.94 -3.92 2.59
C LEU A 348 -1.07 -5.44 2.48
N ILE A 349 -0.97 -5.98 1.27
CA ILE A 349 -0.84 -7.41 0.97
C ILE A 349 0.53 -7.66 0.38
N ALA A 350 1.33 -8.50 1.04
CA ALA A 350 2.69 -8.81 0.62
C ALA A 350 2.76 -9.27 -0.84
N TYR A 351 3.77 -8.78 -1.58
CA TYR A 351 3.95 -9.15 -2.98
C TYR A 351 4.11 -10.67 -3.19
N PHE A 352 4.83 -11.34 -2.29
CA PHE A 352 5.05 -12.79 -2.39
C PHE A 352 3.81 -13.61 -2.02
N LEU A 353 2.83 -13.04 -1.33
CA LEU A 353 1.53 -13.67 -1.05
C LEU A 353 0.54 -13.55 -2.23
N GLY A 354 0.92 -12.83 -3.29
CA GLY A 354 0.05 -12.53 -4.43
C GLY A 354 -0.42 -11.09 -4.51
N GLY A 355 -0.03 -10.23 -3.55
CA GLY A 355 -0.35 -8.81 -3.58
C GLY A 355 0.24 -8.09 -4.79
N GLU A 356 -0.48 -7.09 -5.29
CA GLU A 356 -0.08 -6.32 -6.46
C GLU A 356 0.91 -5.21 -6.13
N GLN A 357 1.70 -4.80 -7.12
CA GLN A 357 2.60 -3.66 -7.02
C GLN A 357 1.85 -2.40 -7.49
N SER A 358 0.76 -2.05 -6.82
CA SER A 358 -0.15 -0.95 -7.19
C SER A 358 -0.19 0.15 -6.13
N LYS A 359 -0.76 1.32 -6.47
CA LYS A 359 -0.87 2.46 -5.55
C LYS A 359 -1.89 2.19 -4.44
N GLU A 360 -2.88 1.34 -4.71
CA GLU A 360 -3.88 0.86 -3.76
C GLU A 360 -3.27 -0.07 -2.73
N ASN A 361 -2.25 -0.86 -3.10
CA ASN A 361 -1.64 -1.85 -2.21
C ASN A 361 -0.39 -1.32 -1.49
N LEU A 362 -0.06 -0.04 -1.58
CA LEU A 362 1.12 0.56 -0.96
C LEU A 362 0.71 1.64 0.02
N ILE A 363 1.36 1.71 1.17
CA ILE A 363 1.17 2.78 2.16
C ILE A 363 2.53 3.24 2.70
N PRO A 364 2.66 4.52 3.07
CA PRO A 364 3.89 4.99 3.70
C PRO A 364 3.96 4.50 5.15
N GLY A 365 5.10 3.93 5.53
CA GLY A 365 5.39 3.47 6.89
C GLY A 365 6.88 3.58 7.22
N THR A 366 7.23 3.44 8.48
CA THR A 366 8.62 3.23 8.88
C THR A 366 9.11 1.86 8.43
N ALA A 367 10.42 1.68 8.29
CA ALA A 367 11.01 0.37 8.04
C ALA A 367 10.65 -0.63 9.17
N ALA A 368 10.61 -0.16 10.41
CA ALA A 368 10.26 -1.00 11.56
C ALA A 368 8.81 -1.52 11.50
N SER A 369 7.84 -0.69 11.09
CA SER A 369 6.45 -1.13 10.95
C SER A 369 6.28 -2.12 9.79
N ASN A 370 7.00 -1.91 8.67
CA ASN A 370 7.06 -2.87 7.57
C ASN A 370 7.64 -4.22 8.01
N TYR A 371 8.74 -4.22 8.80
CA TYR A 371 9.29 -5.46 9.33
C TYR A 371 8.38 -6.15 10.35
N ASN A 372 7.65 -5.39 11.17
CA ASN A 372 6.66 -5.98 12.07
C ASN A 372 5.52 -6.65 11.28
N THR A 373 5.10 -6.05 10.17
CA THR A 373 4.09 -6.65 9.26
C THR A 373 4.60 -7.96 8.68
N LEU A 374 5.84 -7.97 8.16
CA LEU A 374 6.48 -9.19 7.67
C LEU A 374 6.51 -10.30 8.72
N GLU A 375 6.91 -9.98 9.95
CA GLU A 375 7.13 -10.97 11.00
C GLU A 375 5.84 -11.44 11.69
N LEU A 376 4.85 -10.57 11.85
CA LEU A 376 3.61 -10.90 12.57
C LEU A 376 2.46 -11.34 11.66
N VAL A 377 2.53 -11.01 10.38
CA VAL A 377 1.42 -11.25 9.45
C VAL A 377 1.91 -12.11 8.29
N GLU A 378 2.87 -11.62 7.52
CA GLU A 378 3.18 -12.24 6.22
C GLU A 378 3.89 -13.60 6.37
N GLN A 379 4.83 -13.73 7.31
CA GLN A 379 5.55 -14.97 7.59
C GLN A 379 4.66 -16.04 8.24
N PRO A 380 3.83 -15.73 9.26
CA PRO A 380 2.86 -16.68 9.78
C PRO A 380 1.91 -17.21 8.69
N ILE A 381 1.36 -16.35 7.84
CA ILE A 381 0.51 -16.78 6.72
C ILE A 381 1.25 -17.75 5.80
N ALA A 382 2.49 -17.45 5.43
CA ALA A 382 3.30 -18.34 4.60
C ALA A 382 3.58 -19.69 5.28
N ARG A 383 3.85 -19.66 6.59
CA ARG A 383 4.07 -20.86 7.42
C ARG A 383 2.82 -21.73 7.44
N LYS A 384 1.65 -21.16 7.71
CA LYS A 384 0.36 -21.86 7.73
C LYS A 384 0.03 -22.51 6.39
N LEU A 385 0.23 -21.79 5.28
CA LEU A 385 -0.03 -22.32 3.92
C LEU A 385 0.97 -23.41 3.48
N ILE A 386 2.23 -23.33 3.90
CA ILE A 386 3.29 -24.25 3.42
C ILE A 386 3.45 -25.47 4.34
N GLN A 387 3.47 -25.25 5.66
CA GLN A 387 3.86 -26.24 6.66
C GLN A 387 2.64 -26.88 7.33
N GLU A 388 1.62 -26.08 7.66
CA GLU A 388 0.41 -26.57 8.34
C GLU A 388 -0.67 -27.05 7.36
N GLY A 389 -0.49 -26.80 6.06
CA GLY A 389 -1.39 -27.30 5.01
C GLY A 389 -2.75 -26.59 4.95
N VAL A 390 -2.84 -25.37 5.49
CA VAL A 390 -4.06 -24.54 5.39
C VAL A 390 -4.35 -24.24 3.91
N GLU A 391 -5.58 -24.52 3.47
CA GLU A 391 -5.98 -24.34 2.06
C GLU A 391 -5.93 -22.87 1.62
N SER A 392 -6.53 -22.00 2.45
CA SER A 392 -6.59 -20.57 2.19
C SER A 392 -6.71 -19.76 3.48
N ILE A 393 -6.23 -18.52 3.42
CA ILE A 393 -6.34 -17.55 4.51
C ILE A 393 -6.97 -16.28 3.94
N GLU A 394 -8.13 -15.89 4.46
CA GLU A 394 -8.75 -14.61 4.18
C GLU A 394 -8.05 -13.52 5.00
N ILE A 395 -7.59 -12.49 4.33
CA ILE A 395 -6.85 -11.36 4.90
C ILE A 395 -7.66 -10.10 4.61
N THR A 396 -8.09 -9.40 5.64
CA THR A 396 -8.61 -8.03 5.53
C THR A 396 -7.64 -7.08 6.19
N VAL A 397 -7.17 -6.07 5.46
CA VAL A 397 -6.27 -5.04 5.99
C VAL A 397 -6.98 -3.70 5.93
N THR A 398 -7.14 -3.06 7.08
CA THR A 398 -7.83 -1.78 7.22
C THR A 398 -6.83 -0.72 7.69
N PRO A 399 -6.39 0.19 6.80
CA PRO A 399 -5.60 1.35 7.21
C PRO A 399 -6.49 2.39 7.90
N SER A 400 -6.06 2.87 9.08
CA SER A 400 -6.72 3.92 9.85
C SER A 400 -5.99 5.24 9.71
N TYR A 401 -6.73 6.31 9.39
CA TYR A 401 -6.18 7.65 9.16
C TYR A 401 -6.84 8.69 10.07
N THR A 402 -6.04 9.54 10.71
CA THR A 402 -6.50 10.76 11.37
C THR A 402 -6.39 11.95 10.43
N GLY A 403 -7.50 12.65 10.22
CA GLY A 403 -7.55 13.90 9.46
C GLY A 403 -7.11 13.72 8.00
N ASP A 404 -6.22 14.60 7.54
CA ASP A 404 -5.81 14.67 6.14
C ASP A 404 -4.45 14.04 5.79
N SER A 405 -3.87 13.25 6.70
CA SER A 405 -2.57 12.60 6.50
C SER A 405 -2.61 11.46 5.48
N PHE A 406 -1.62 11.39 4.59
CA PHE A 406 -1.32 10.25 3.72
C PHE A 406 -0.72 9.07 4.49
N ILE A 407 -0.24 9.27 5.72
CA ILE A 407 0.38 8.24 6.54
C ILE A 407 -0.64 7.69 7.53
N PRO A 408 -1.03 6.40 7.44
CA PRO A 408 -1.97 5.82 8.40
C PRO A 408 -1.37 5.85 9.81
N ASP A 409 -2.22 6.01 10.82
CA ASP A 409 -1.84 5.87 12.23
C ASP A 409 -1.58 4.40 12.57
N GLU A 410 -2.43 3.52 12.03
CA GLU A 410 -2.42 2.09 12.29
C GLU A 410 -2.93 1.30 11.08
N LEU A 411 -2.43 0.07 10.94
CA LEU A 411 -2.97 -0.97 10.07
C LEU A 411 -3.58 -2.06 10.96
N ILE A 412 -4.83 -2.41 10.68
CA ILE A 412 -5.54 -3.48 11.36
C ILE A 412 -5.68 -4.64 10.39
N PHE A 413 -5.00 -5.74 10.68
CA PHE A 413 -5.10 -6.99 9.93
C PHE A 413 -6.09 -7.90 10.63
N SER A 414 -7.04 -8.43 9.88
CA SER A 414 -7.93 -9.51 10.32
C SER A 414 -7.68 -10.71 9.43
N LEU A 415 -7.20 -11.79 10.03
CA LEU A 415 -6.89 -13.05 9.37
C LEU A 415 -7.96 -14.07 9.75
N LYS A 416 -8.44 -14.85 8.79
CA LYS A 416 -9.39 -15.96 9.02
C LYS A 416 -9.04 -17.16 8.18
N TRP A 417 -9.13 -18.35 8.76
CA TRP A 417 -8.94 -19.62 8.05
C TRP A 417 -9.66 -20.75 8.77
N GLY A 418 -9.91 -21.85 8.04
CA GLY A 418 -10.60 -23.02 8.61
C GLY A 418 -11.97 -22.69 9.22
N ALA A 419 -12.46 -23.59 10.06
CA ALA A 419 -13.73 -23.44 10.76
C ALA A 419 -13.54 -22.69 12.08
N GLY A 420 -13.38 -21.37 12.02
CA GLY A 420 -13.47 -20.51 13.21
C GLY A 420 -12.15 -19.93 13.72
N HIS A 421 -11.01 -20.20 13.08
CA HIS A 421 -9.78 -19.49 13.43
C HIS A 421 -9.84 -18.05 12.94
N PHE A 422 -9.46 -17.15 13.84
CA PHE A 422 -9.31 -15.75 13.52
C PHE A 422 -8.18 -15.12 14.33
N GLU A 423 -7.45 -14.22 13.70
CA GLU A 423 -6.47 -13.37 14.36
C GLU A 423 -6.71 -11.90 13.99
N THR A 424 -6.44 -11.00 14.93
CA THR A 424 -6.40 -9.56 14.69
C THR A 424 -5.04 -9.01 15.10
N ILE A 425 -4.35 -8.34 14.18
CA ILE A 425 -3.02 -7.76 14.40
C ILE A 425 -3.05 -6.26 14.14
N HIS A 426 -2.47 -5.47 15.05
CA HIS A 426 -2.42 -4.01 14.98
C HIS A 426 -0.98 -3.50 14.80
N ILE A 427 -0.68 -2.96 13.61
CA ILE A 427 0.64 -2.41 13.27
C ILE A 427 0.58 -0.90 13.22
N ASN A 428 1.37 -0.23 14.07
CA ASN A 428 1.52 1.22 14.01
C ASN A 428 2.51 1.60 12.90
N SER A 429 2.03 2.24 11.84
CA SER A 429 2.81 2.56 10.64
C SER A 429 3.95 3.54 10.89
N ARG A 430 3.84 4.37 11.95
CA ARG A 430 4.77 5.45 12.29
C ARG A 430 5.80 5.08 13.36
N SER A 431 5.70 3.88 13.94
CA SER A 431 6.56 3.45 15.05
C SER A 431 7.93 3.01 14.57
N TYR A 432 9.01 3.42 15.24
CA TYR A 432 10.35 2.87 15.01
C TYR A 432 10.62 1.56 15.77
N LYS A 433 9.64 1.12 16.56
CA LYS A 433 9.78 -0.03 17.45
C LYS A 433 9.51 -1.32 16.72
N ARG A 434 10.45 -2.27 16.84
CA ARG A 434 10.26 -3.63 16.35
C ARG A 434 9.74 -4.54 17.45
N ILE A 435 9.08 -5.62 17.04
CA ILE A 435 8.79 -6.74 17.92
C ILE A 435 10.10 -7.41 18.39
N THR A 436 10.11 -7.89 19.63
CA THR A 436 11.26 -8.59 20.25
C THR A 436 11.03 -10.10 20.24
N GLY A 437 12.10 -10.89 20.41
CA GLY A 437 12.01 -12.36 20.50
C GLY A 437 11.05 -12.85 21.60
N PRO A 438 11.11 -12.32 22.83
CA PRO A 438 10.17 -12.67 23.89
C PRO A 438 8.70 -12.38 23.56
N MET A 439 8.44 -11.28 22.84
CA MET A 439 7.08 -10.96 22.36
C MET A 439 6.59 -12.01 21.36
N HIS A 440 7.43 -12.37 20.38
CA HIS A 440 7.13 -13.44 19.41
C HIS A 440 6.79 -14.76 20.09
N LYS A 441 7.61 -15.20 21.06
CA LYS A 441 7.34 -16.41 21.83
C LYS A 441 5.98 -16.39 22.55
N SER A 442 5.52 -15.22 22.98
CA SER A 442 4.22 -15.09 23.67
C SER A 442 3.06 -15.23 22.69
N ILE A 443 3.20 -14.69 21.49
CA ILE A 443 2.21 -14.77 20.42
C ILE A 443 2.14 -16.19 19.88
N GLU A 444 3.29 -16.81 19.57
CA GLU A 444 3.35 -18.21 19.11
C GLU A 444 2.75 -19.17 20.15
N LEU A 445 3.06 -18.98 21.43
CA LEU A 445 2.48 -19.78 22.51
C LEU A 445 0.94 -19.64 22.56
N LEU A 446 0.42 -18.43 22.41
CA LEU A 446 -1.04 -18.21 22.42
C LEU A 446 -1.72 -18.77 21.17
N SER A 447 -1.01 -18.76 20.04
CA SER A 447 -1.50 -19.30 18.76
C SER A 447 -1.58 -20.82 18.79
N SER A 448 -0.61 -21.51 19.40
CA SER A 448 -0.62 -22.98 19.49
C SER A 448 -1.81 -23.53 20.29
N PHE A 449 -2.30 -22.79 21.29
CA PHE A 449 -3.50 -23.17 22.04
C PHE A 449 -4.79 -23.01 21.23
N ASP A 450 -4.78 -22.23 20.15
CA ASP A 450 -5.91 -22.11 19.23
C ASP A 450 -5.98 -23.34 18.31
N ASP A 451 -4.84 -23.85 17.86
CA ASP A 451 -4.73 -24.99 16.96
C ASP A 451 -5.03 -26.36 17.64
N GLU A 452 -4.82 -26.49 18.97
CA GLU A 452 -5.00 -27.75 19.71
C GLU A 452 -6.47 -28.20 19.89
N GLN A 453 -7.45 -27.29 19.76
CA GLN A 453 -8.86 -27.63 20.06
C GLN A 453 -9.53 -28.41 18.92
N ASP A 454 -9.08 -28.23 17.68
CA ASP A 454 -9.61 -28.93 16.50
C ASP A 454 -9.10 -30.38 16.38
N GLY A 455 -7.96 -30.68 17.01
CA GLY A 455 -7.40 -32.04 17.03
C GLY A 455 -8.18 -33.03 17.90
N ASN A 456 -8.93 -32.54 18.89
CA ASN A 456 -9.70 -33.39 19.81
C ASN A 456 -11.13 -33.66 19.33
N ASP A 457 -11.72 -32.79 18.51
CA ASP A 457 -13.09 -32.96 18.00
C ASP A 457 -13.19 -33.95 16.82
N GLN A 458 -12.06 -34.41 16.26
CA GLN A 458 -12.04 -35.45 15.22
C GLN A 458 -11.72 -36.87 15.70
N VAL A 459 -11.43 -37.09 16.99
CA VAL A 459 -10.97 -38.41 17.49
C VAL A 459 -12.09 -39.26 18.12
N GLU A 460 -13.30 -38.75 18.34
CA GLU A 460 -14.39 -39.53 18.96
C GLU A 460 -15.32 -40.28 17.98
N LEU A 461 -15.01 -40.33 16.68
CA LEU A 461 -15.76 -41.15 15.71
C LEU A 461 -14.83 -41.93 14.80
N ASN A 462 -14.16 -42.94 15.37
CA ASN A 462 -13.85 -44.25 14.78
C ASN A 462 -12.64 -44.85 15.49
N GLY A 463 -12.84 -45.92 16.25
CA GLY A 463 -11.76 -46.64 16.92
C GLY A 463 -12.18 -48.03 17.35
N ASP A 464 -12.85 -48.74 16.43
CA ASP A 464 -12.99 -50.19 16.50
C ASP A 464 -11.61 -50.83 16.33
N LEU A 465 -11.44 -51.95 17.01
CA LEU A 465 -10.20 -52.67 17.24
C LEU A 465 -9.48 -53.04 15.94
N THR A 466 -8.15 -52.95 15.93
CA THR A 466 -7.27 -54.06 15.49
C THR A 466 -5.83 -53.82 15.95
N GLU A 467 -5.38 -54.70 16.83
CA GLU A 467 -3.97 -55.00 17.05
C GLU A 467 -3.38 -55.58 15.76
N ASP A 468 -2.29 -55.01 15.26
CA ASP A 468 -1.11 -55.81 14.88
C ASP A 468 0.03 -54.95 14.32
N SER A 469 1.24 -55.48 14.48
CA SER A 469 2.52 -55.08 13.88
C SER A 469 3.38 -54.03 14.60
N LEU A 470 3.98 -54.48 15.71
CA LEU A 470 5.30 -54.05 16.17
C LEU A 470 6.41 -54.63 15.27
N ALA A 471 7.38 -53.81 14.86
CA ALA A 471 8.78 -54.21 14.75
C ALA A 471 9.72 -53.00 14.82
N PRO A 472 10.82 -53.05 15.60
CA PRO A 472 11.70 -51.91 15.88
C PRO A 472 12.95 -51.90 15.00
N LEU A 473 13.47 -50.72 14.67
CA LEU A 473 14.85 -50.56 14.26
C LEU A 473 15.55 -49.62 15.24
N GLY A 474 16.36 -50.23 16.09
CA GLY A 474 17.34 -49.57 16.94
C GLY A 474 18.52 -49.04 16.12
N GLY A 475 19.21 -48.07 16.71
CA GLY A 475 20.41 -47.47 16.16
C GLY A 475 20.98 -46.48 17.16
N ASP A 476 21.56 -47.02 18.23
CA ASP A 476 22.47 -46.31 19.13
C ASP A 476 23.65 -45.75 18.33
N TYR A 477 23.98 -44.48 18.52
CA TYR A 477 25.37 -44.03 18.45
C TYR A 477 25.65 -43.00 19.55
N THR A 478 26.62 -43.38 20.37
CA THR A 478 27.10 -42.71 21.57
C THR A 478 28.02 -41.52 21.29
N SER A 479 27.89 -40.53 22.18
CA SER A 479 28.84 -39.51 22.66
C SER A 479 30.31 -39.52 22.22
N SER A 480 30.86 -38.32 22.00
CA SER A 480 32.15 -37.92 22.61
C SER A 480 32.27 -36.40 22.74
N VAL A 481 33.05 -35.98 23.74
CA VAL A 481 33.05 -34.71 24.48
C VAL A 481 34.34 -33.91 24.21
N SER A 482 34.20 -32.59 23.99
CA SER A 482 35.08 -31.42 24.37
C SER A 482 36.57 -31.36 23.96
N PRO A 483 37.34 -30.31 24.37
CA PRO A 483 37.23 -28.87 24.05
C PRO A 483 38.56 -28.30 23.51
N GLY A 484 38.59 -27.06 23.03
CA GLY A 484 39.85 -26.34 22.77
C GLY A 484 39.65 -24.88 22.40
N ALA A 485 40.12 -24.00 23.27
CA ALA A 485 40.30 -22.57 23.04
C ALA A 485 41.54 -22.33 22.16
N ASP A 486 41.55 -21.27 21.35
CA ASP A 486 42.57 -20.22 21.47
C ASP A 486 42.32 -19.05 20.50
N GLU A 487 42.85 -17.93 20.98
CA GLU A 487 42.82 -16.56 20.50
C GLU A 487 43.31 -16.37 19.06
N ASN A 488 42.78 -15.35 18.38
CA ASN A 488 43.61 -14.37 17.67
C ASN A 488 42.75 -13.15 17.29
N ASP A 489 43.14 -12.03 17.88
CA ASP A 489 42.77 -10.67 17.53
C ASP A 489 43.44 -10.22 16.21
N ASP A 490 42.96 -9.08 15.73
CA ASP A 490 43.44 -8.29 14.59
C ASP A 490 43.11 -8.78 13.18
N LEU A 491 42.13 -8.09 12.56
CA LEU A 491 42.37 -7.40 11.30
C LEU A 491 41.27 -6.34 11.06
N SER A 492 41.71 -5.09 11.09
CA SER A 492 41.06 -3.97 10.40
C SER A 492 40.82 -4.32 8.92
N VAL A 493 39.72 -3.82 8.35
CA VAL A 493 39.58 -3.28 6.98
C VAL A 493 38.09 -3.18 6.62
N LEU A 494 37.70 -1.94 6.30
CA LEU A 494 36.69 -1.51 5.32
C LEU A 494 35.54 -2.49 5.02
N ASP A 495 34.31 -2.14 5.43
CA ASP A 495 33.13 -2.76 4.82
C ASP A 495 32.22 -1.71 4.19
N GLY A 496 32.11 -1.86 2.87
CA GLY A 496 31.32 -1.05 1.98
C GLY A 496 29.84 -1.42 2.07
N GLY A 497 29.00 -0.42 1.81
CA GLY A 497 27.55 -0.57 1.79
C GLY A 497 27.09 -1.60 0.75
N ALA A 498 26.79 -2.81 1.22
CA ALA A 498 25.95 -3.75 0.51
C ALA A 498 24.48 -3.36 0.73
N THR A 499 23.89 -2.73 -0.28
CA THR A 499 22.44 -2.53 -0.38
C THR A 499 21.77 -3.89 -0.60
N LEU A 500 21.28 -4.49 0.49
CA LEU A 500 20.38 -5.64 0.43
C LEU A 500 19.04 -5.19 -0.14
N SER A 501 18.88 -5.34 -1.46
CA SER A 501 17.58 -5.29 -2.11
C SER A 501 16.68 -6.35 -1.48
N CYS A 502 15.69 -5.90 -0.70
CA CYS A 502 14.69 -6.78 -0.13
C CYS A 502 13.82 -7.37 -1.27
N PHE A 503 13.68 -8.69 -1.24
CA PHE A 503 12.85 -9.48 -2.15
C PHE A 503 11.40 -9.00 -2.18
#